data_AF-A0A9P6MDN2-F1
#
_entry.id   AF-A0A9P6MDN2-F1
#
_cell.length_a   1.000
_cell.length_b   1.000
_cell.length_c   1.000
_cell.angle_alpha   90.00
_cell.angle_beta   90.00
_cell.angle_gamma   90.00
#
_symmetry.space_group_name_H-M   'P 1'
#
loop_
_entity.id
_entity.type
_entity.pdbx_description
1 polymer ?
#
loop_
_entity_poly.entity_id
_entity_poly.type
_entity_poly.pdbx_seq_one_letter_code
_entity_poly.pdbx_strand_id
1 'polypeptide(L)'
;MTATTFASGPPSPAASINAFDISMSPMPEGTLSNENRVQLQQELEQIRSMMAESQASYNVVYVRIPKLQQLVLSTHAQVAAAKQALLEAKGTLLSALSSPSSSLSSSPSSSNNSSATNSNSSSPPSPFSPLNHVMQDKEHEQKVRRLEEEHMQLGINLSNILRKKAEAEANKKKLSDYLMQAKQRIKDIEQKLRE
;
A
#
# COMPACT_ATOMS: atom_id res chain seq x y z
N MET A 1 -46.06 -16.73 5.89
CA MET A 1 -44.59 -16.81 5.86
C MET A 1 -44.08 -15.53 5.23
N THR A 2 -43.63 -14.56 6.04
CA THR A 2 -43.18 -13.24 5.58
C THR A 2 -41.66 -13.16 5.74
N ALA A 3 -40.94 -13.02 4.62
CA ALA A 3 -39.49 -12.85 4.61
C ALA A 3 -39.13 -11.37 4.81
N THR A 4 -38.50 -11.07 5.94
CA THR A 4 -37.86 -9.78 6.22
C THR A 4 -36.41 -9.83 5.72
N THR A 5 -36.15 -9.22 4.57
CA THR A 5 -34.81 -9.02 4.03
C THR A 5 -34.14 -7.85 4.76
N PHE A 6 -33.13 -8.15 5.57
CA PHE A 6 -32.29 -7.18 6.25
C PHE A 6 -31.21 -6.68 5.27
N ALA A 7 -31.43 -5.51 4.67
CA ALA A 7 -30.42 -4.86 3.84
C ALA A 7 -29.31 -4.28 4.72
N SER A 8 -28.23 -5.03 4.90
CA SER A 8 -26.97 -4.53 5.48
C SER A 8 -26.20 -3.77 4.40
N GLY A 9 -26.42 -2.46 4.31
CA GLY A 9 -25.59 -1.56 3.51
C GLY A 9 -24.22 -1.36 4.17
N PRO A 10 -23.12 -1.30 3.41
CA PRO A 10 -21.81 -0.97 3.98
C PRO A 10 -21.82 0.46 4.54
N PRO A 11 -21.24 0.71 5.73
CA PRO A 11 -21.16 2.06 6.26
C PRO A 11 -20.26 2.93 5.37
N SER A 12 -20.83 4.04 4.91
CA SER A 12 -20.19 5.05 4.06
C SER A 12 -18.82 5.49 4.60
N PRO A 13 -17.76 5.54 3.77
CA PRO A 13 -16.46 6.04 4.16
C PRO A 13 -16.41 7.56 3.99
N ALA A 14 -17.13 8.30 4.85
CA ALA A 14 -17.03 9.77 4.90
C ALA A 14 -17.55 10.31 6.23
N ALA A 15 -17.08 9.77 7.36
CA ALA A 15 -17.08 10.57 8.58
C ALA A 15 -16.00 11.64 8.38
N SER A 16 -16.39 12.78 7.81
CA SER A 16 -15.63 14.01 7.92
C SER A 16 -15.29 14.19 9.39
N ILE A 17 -14.02 13.99 9.73
CA ILE A 17 -13.46 14.34 11.02
C ILE A 17 -13.36 15.86 11.02
N ASN A 18 -14.52 16.54 10.97
CA ASN A 18 -14.59 17.90 11.41
C ASN A 18 -14.06 17.87 12.83
N ALA A 19 -12.99 18.64 13.04
CA ALA A 19 -12.32 18.75 14.31
C ALA A 19 -13.37 18.78 15.42
N PHE A 20 -13.24 17.88 16.39
CA PHE A 20 -13.92 17.97 17.67
C PHE A 20 -13.39 19.24 18.37
N ASP A 21 -13.78 20.39 17.86
CA ASP A 21 -13.54 21.70 18.45
C ASP A 21 -14.56 21.85 19.57
N ILE A 22 -14.39 21.05 20.61
CA ILE A 22 -15.27 21.15 21.78
C ILE A 22 -14.78 22.34 22.59
N SER A 23 -15.43 23.46 22.36
CA SER A 23 -15.47 24.57 23.31
C SER A 23 -16.15 24.07 24.59
N MET A 24 -15.38 23.47 25.50
CA MET A 24 -15.86 23.06 26.82
C MET A 24 -16.03 24.30 27.70
N SER A 25 -17.17 24.40 28.38
CA SER A 25 -17.44 25.52 29.29
C SER A 25 -16.45 25.54 30.47
N PRO A 26 -15.96 26.69 30.93
CA PRO A 26 -15.12 26.75 32.13
C PRO A 26 -15.89 26.21 33.36
N MET A 27 -15.18 25.63 34.34
CA MET A 27 -15.84 25.14 35.55
C MET A 27 -16.39 26.30 36.39
N PRO A 28 -17.66 26.23 36.84
CA PRO A 28 -18.20 27.24 37.73
C PRO A 28 -17.49 27.16 39.09
N GLU A 29 -17.00 28.29 39.57
CA GLU A 29 -16.38 28.44 40.89
C GLU A 29 -17.45 28.57 41.99
N GLY A 30 -17.17 28.05 43.19
CA GLY A 30 -18.07 28.14 44.35
C GLY A 30 -19.16 27.04 44.41
N THR A 31 -20.20 27.30 45.21
CA THR A 31 -21.37 26.43 45.38
C THR A 31 -22.23 26.42 44.12
N LEU A 32 -22.55 25.23 43.62
CA LEU A 32 -23.34 25.06 42.40
C LEU A 32 -24.78 25.56 42.57
N SER A 33 -25.18 26.56 41.78
CA SER A 33 -26.59 26.91 41.58
C SER A 33 -27.35 25.77 40.91
N ASN A 34 -28.67 25.71 41.10
CA ASN A 34 -29.51 24.69 40.44
C ASN A 34 -29.39 24.74 38.91
N GLU A 35 -29.26 25.93 38.33
CA GLU A 35 -29.08 26.11 36.89
C GLU A 35 -27.73 25.59 36.39
N ASN A 36 -26.64 25.84 37.14
CA ASN A 36 -25.33 25.28 36.83
C ASN A 36 -25.34 23.74 36.95
N ARG A 37 -26.07 23.16 37.92
CA ARG A 37 -26.22 21.70 38.03
C ARG A 37 -26.88 21.11 36.79
N VAL A 38 -27.95 21.72 36.29
CA VAL A 38 -28.66 21.26 35.08
C VAL A 38 -27.77 21.38 33.83
N GLN A 39 -27.08 22.50 33.66
CA GLN A 39 -26.15 22.69 32.54
C GLN A 39 -25.01 21.66 32.55
N LEU A 40 -24.42 21.39 33.72
CA LEU A 40 -23.37 20.38 33.86
C LEU A 40 -23.87 18.96 33.59
N GLN A 41 -25.11 18.63 33.99
CA GLN A 41 -25.72 17.35 33.64
C GLN A 41 -25.95 17.21 32.13
N GLN A 42 -26.39 18.28 31.47
CA GLN A 42 -26.58 18.29 30.02
C GLN A 42 -25.24 18.15 29.28
N GLU A 43 -24.22 18.89 29.70
CA GLU A 43 -22.86 18.79 29.14
C GLU A 43 -22.31 17.37 29.31
N LEU A 44 -22.50 16.76 30.49
CA LEU A 44 -22.03 15.41 30.78
C LEU A 44 -22.70 14.37 29.88
N GLU A 45 -24.00 14.47 29.62
CA GLU A 45 -24.70 13.58 28.67
C GLU A 45 -24.18 13.78 27.25
N GLN A 46 -23.97 15.02 26.82
CA GLN A 46 -23.40 15.34 25.52
C GLN A 46 -21.98 14.76 25.35
N ILE A 47 -21.12 14.91 26.35
CA ILE A 47 -19.75 14.37 26.31
C ILE A 47 -19.78 12.84 26.24
N ARG A 48 -20.67 12.18 26.99
CA ARG A 48 -20.83 10.71 26.94
C ARG A 48 -21.26 10.23 25.56
N SER A 49 -22.22 10.90 24.94
CA SER A 49 -22.67 10.61 23.58
C SER A 49 -21.52 10.72 22.57
N MET A 50 -20.81 11.86 22.56
CA MET A 50 -19.68 12.04 21.65
C MET A 50 -18.51 11.10 21.96
N MET A 51 -18.30 10.72 23.22
CA MET A 51 -17.28 9.73 23.60
C MET A 51 -17.59 8.36 23.00
N ALA A 52 -18.85 7.94 22.99
CA ALA A 52 -19.26 6.68 22.37
C ALA A 52 -19.00 6.68 20.85
N GLU A 53 -19.32 7.78 20.18
CA GLU A 53 -19.04 7.95 18.74
C GLU A 53 -17.54 7.95 18.42
N SER A 54 -16.75 8.67 19.22
CA SER A 54 -15.29 8.68 19.10
C SER A 54 -14.68 7.30 19.39
N GLN A 55 -15.23 6.55 20.35
CA GLN A 55 -14.77 5.19 20.66
C GLN A 55 -15.08 4.23 19.51
N ALA A 56 -16.27 4.31 18.90
CA ALA A 56 -16.62 3.54 17.71
C ALA A 56 -15.64 3.84 16.56
N SER A 57 -15.39 5.13 16.30
CA SER A 57 -14.43 5.58 15.28
C SER A 57 -13.01 5.09 15.57
N TYR A 58 -12.58 5.16 16.83
CA TYR A 58 -11.26 4.66 17.26
C TYR A 58 -11.12 3.17 16.95
N ASN A 59 -12.13 2.37 17.29
CA ASN A 59 -12.13 0.93 17.05
C ASN A 59 -12.02 0.60 15.55
N VAL A 60 -12.76 1.33 14.70
CA VAL A 60 -12.68 1.18 13.23
C VAL A 60 -11.27 1.46 12.72
N VAL A 61 -10.66 2.57 13.14
CA VAL A 61 -9.29 2.94 12.73
C VAL A 61 -8.28 1.92 13.25
N TYR A 62 -8.44 1.48 14.50
CA TYR A 62 -7.57 0.49 15.14
C TYR A 62 -7.52 -0.82 14.35
N VAL A 63 -8.67 -1.32 13.88
CA VAL A 63 -8.75 -2.54 13.04
C VAL A 63 -8.20 -2.31 11.64
N ARG A 64 -8.26 -1.09 11.10
CA ARG A 64 -7.82 -0.76 9.74
C ARG A 64 -6.29 -0.69 9.61
N ILE A 65 -5.58 -0.22 10.63
CA ILE A 65 -4.12 -0.03 10.58
C ILE A 65 -3.36 -1.33 10.25
N PRO A 66 -3.62 -2.49 10.89
CA PRO A 66 -2.95 -3.75 10.55
C PRO A 66 -3.18 -4.16 9.08
N LYS A 67 -4.39 -3.94 8.55
CA LYS A 67 -4.70 -4.22 7.14
C LYS A 67 -3.88 -3.34 6.20
N LEU A 68 -3.74 -2.07 6.52
CA LEU A 68 -2.89 -1.14 5.75
C LEU A 68 -1.41 -1.51 5.85
N GLN A 69 -0.93 -1.94 7.02
CA GLN A 69 0.44 -2.43 7.20
C GLN A 69 0.71 -3.66 6.33
N GLN A 70 -0.20 -4.63 6.30
CA GLN A 70 -0.09 -5.79 5.43
C GLN A 70 -0.06 -5.40 3.95
N LEU A 71 -0.90 -4.43 3.55
CA LEU A 71 -0.95 -3.94 2.19
C LEU A 71 0.34 -3.20 1.78
N VAL A 72 0.95 -2.43 2.68
CA VAL A 72 2.29 -1.83 2.44
C VAL A 72 3.31 -2.91 2.16
N LEU A 73 3.36 -3.96 2.99
CA LEU A 73 4.33 -5.05 2.84
C LEU A 73 4.14 -5.80 1.52
N SER A 74 2.90 -6.14 1.16
CA SER A 74 2.63 -6.87 -0.09
C SER A 74 2.94 -6.03 -1.33
N THR A 75 2.53 -4.75 -1.35
CA THR A 75 2.83 -3.86 -2.49
C THR A 75 4.32 -3.54 -2.56
N HIS A 76 5.03 -3.39 -1.44
CA HIS A 76 6.49 -3.23 -1.45
C HIS A 76 7.19 -4.45 -2.06
N ALA A 77 6.77 -5.67 -1.69
CA ALA A 77 7.30 -6.90 -2.29
C ALA A 77 7.04 -6.96 -3.81
N GLN A 78 5.85 -6.54 -4.27
CA GLN A 78 5.52 -6.45 -5.69
C GLN A 78 6.39 -5.42 -6.42
N VAL A 79 6.61 -4.24 -5.86
CA VAL A 79 7.51 -3.22 -6.43
C VAL A 79 8.93 -3.78 -6.55
N ALA A 80 9.43 -4.46 -5.51
CA ALA A 80 10.75 -5.09 -5.54
C ALA A 80 10.86 -6.17 -6.63
N ALA A 81 9.85 -7.04 -6.74
CA ALA A 81 9.79 -8.07 -7.77
C ALA A 81 9.72 -7.47 -9.19
N ALA A 82 8.89 -6.45 -9.41
CA ALA A 82 8.78 -5.76 -10.69
C ALA A 82 10.10 -5.07 -11.08
N LYS A 83 10.79 -4.46 -10.10
CA LYS A 83 12.13 -3.87 -10.31
C LYS A 83 13.16 -4.92 -10.72
N GLN A 84 13.14 -6.09 -10.08
CA GLN A 84 14.05 -7.18 -10.42
C GLN A 84 13.76 -7.73 -11.83
N ALA A 85 12.49 -7.98 -12.15
CA ALA A 85 12.08 -8.41 -13.48
C ALA A 85 12.46 -7.39 -14.58
N LEU A 86 12.37 -6.10 -14.27
CA LEU A 86 12.81 -5.03 -15.16
C LEU A 86 14.32 -5.06 -15.38
N LEU A 87 15.12 -5.25 -14.32
CA LEU A 87 16.57 -5.36 -14.43
C LEU A 87 16.98 -6.58 -15.26
N GLU A 88 16.33 -7.73 -15.05
CA GLU A 88 16.56 -8.94 -15.83
C GLU A 88 16.21 -8.72 -17.31
N ALA A 89 15.05 -8.12 -17.60
CA ALA A 89 14.62 -7.82 -18.98
C ALA A 89 15.56 -6.82 -19.68
N LYS A 90 16.04 -5.80 -18.97
CA LYS A 90 17.05 -4.85 -19.49
C LYS A 90 18.40 -5.53 -19.70
N GLY A 91 18.84 -6.39 -18.77
CA GLY A 91 20.07 -7.16 -18.90
C GLY A 91 20.07 -8.10 -20.10
N THR A 92 18.94 -8.74 -20.39
CA THR A 92 18.78 -9.56 -21.61
C THR A 92 18.84 -8.73 -22.89
N LEU A 93 18.25 -7.53 -22.88
CA LEU A 93 18.30 -6.62 -24.04
C LEU A 93 19.73 -6.12 -24.30
N LEU A 94 20.47 -5.75 -23.24
CA LEU A 94 21.89 -5.39 -23.36
C LEU A 94 22.78 -6.56 -23.80
N SER A 95 22.51 -7.78 -23.34
CA SER A 95 23.28 -8.98 -23.74
C SER A 95 22.99 -9.41 -25.17
N ALA A 96 21.75 -9.23 -25.64
CA ALA A 96 21.37 -9.41 -27.03
C ALA A 96 22.10 -8.40 -27.94
N LEU A 97 22.19 -7.13 -27.53
CA LEU A 97 22.95 -6.10 -28.26
C LEU A 97 24.48 -6.25 -28.15
N SER A 98 24.98 -6.82 -27.04
CA SER A 98 26.41 -7.01 -26.76
C SER A 98 26.94 -8.37 -27.22
N SER A 99 26.18 -9.10 -28.04
CA SER A 99 26.67 -10.24 -28.79
C SER A 99 27.13 -9.77 -30.18
N PRO A 100 28.34 -9.20 -30.34
CA PRO A 100 28.97 -9.28 -31.64
C PRO A 100 29.21 -10.77 -31.90
N SER A 101 29.02 -11.19 -33.14
CA SER A 101 29.54 -12.44 -33.67
C SER A 101 31.05 -12.53 -33.42
N SER A 102 31.48 -12.92 -32.24
CA SER A 102 32.84 -13.35 -31.96
C SER A 102 32.89 -14.87 -32.08
N SER A 103 32.84 -15.33 -33.33
CA SER A 103 33.49 -16.58 -33.71
C SER A 103 35.01 -16.40 -33.58
N LEU A 104 35.51 -16.27 -32.35
CA LEU A 104 36.92 -16.49 -32.03
C LEU A 104 37.00 -17.87 -31.38
N SER A 105 37.19 -18.84 -32.27
CA SER A 105 37.60 -20.21 -31.96
C SER A 105 38.77 -20.18 -30.98
N SER A 106 38.49 -20.51 -29.74
CA SER A 106 39.48 -20.76 -28.70
C SER A 106 39.27 -22.19 -28.24
N SER A 107 40.06 -23.13 -28.79
CA SER A 107 40.43 -24.39 -28.12
C SER A 107 41.40 -25.23 -28.98
N PRO A 108 42.22 -26.08 -28.34
CA PRO A 108 43.66 -26.13 -28.56
C PRO A 108 44.13 -27.30 -29.42
N SER A 109 45.41 -27.24 -29.77
CA SER A 109 46.18 -28.27 -30.44
C SER A 109 46.21 -29.59 -29.64
N SER A 110 45.75 -30.67 -30.24
CA SER A 110 46.22 -32.03 -29.92
C SER A 110 46.13 -32.93 -31.14
N SER A 111 47.29 -33.36 -31.59
CA SER A 111 47.58 -34.33 -32.64
C SER A 111 47.01 -35.71 -32.36
N ASN A 112 46.45 -36.39 -33.39
CA ASN A 112 46.89 -37.73 -33.81
C ASN A 112 46.16 -38.23 -35.07
N ASN A 113 46.97 -38.76 -36.00
CA ASN A 113 46.71 -39.71 -37.09
C ASN A 113 45.26 -40.12 -37.43
N SER A 114 44.89 -40.06 -38.72
CA SER A 114 44.91 -41.21 -39.66
C SER A 114 44.25 -40.84 -41.00
N SER A 115 44.88 -41.26 -42.09
CA SER A 115 44.47 -41.18 -43.49
C SER A 115 43.20 -41.98 -43.83
N ALA A 116 42.29 -41.42 -44.62
CA ALA A 116 41.68 -42.08 -45.80
C ALA A 116 40.63 -41.17 -46.49
N THR A 117 40.59 -41.30 -47.81
CA THR A 117 39.83 -40.63 -48.85
C THR A 117 38.30 -40.81 -48.76
N ASN A 118 37.51 -39.76 -49.03
CA ASN A 118 36.40 -39.83 -49.99
C ASN A 118 35.87 -38.43 -50.34
N SER A 119 35.76 -38.15 -51.64
CA SER A 119 35.14 -36.95 -52.20
C SER A 119 33.65 -37.20 -52.35
N ASN A 120 32.79 -36.41 -51.69
CA ASN A 120 31.42 -36.27 -52.18
C ASN A 120 30.83 -34.92 -51.79
N SER A 121 30.39 -34.19 -52.82
CA SER A 121 29.72 -32.91 -52.71
C SER A 121 28.39 -33.05 -51.99
N SER A 122 28.16 -32.25 -50.96
CA SER A 122 26.83 -31.84 -50.52
C SER A 122 27.01 -30.49 -49.85
N SER A 123 26.49 -29.47 -50.52
CA SER A 123 26.53 -28.07 -50.13
C SER A 123 26.33 -27.87 -48.62
N PRO A 124 27.06 -26.95 -47.97
CA PRO A 124 26.75 -26.57 -46.60
C PRO A 124 25.30 -26.03 -46.56
N PRO A 125 24.53 -26.31 -45.49
CA PRO A 125 23.22 -25.70 -45.33
C PRO A 125 23.41 -24.18 -45.34
N SER A 126 22.69 -23.50 -46.23
CA SER A 126 22.63 -22.05 -46.30
C SER A 126 22.31 -21.50 -44.90
N PRO A 127 23.06 -20.52 -44.36
CA PRO A 127 22.66 -19.81 -43.17
C PRO A 127 21.62 -18.76 -43.56
N PHE A 128 20.42 -19.20 -43.92
CA PHE A 128 19.23 -18.36 -43.79
C PHE A 128 18.78 -18.54 -42.34
N SER A 129 19.02 -17.59 -41.43
CA SER A 129 18.18 -16.39 -41.35
C SER A 129 18.78 -15.36 -40.37
N PRO A 130 19.10 -14.13 -40.80
CA PRO A 130 19.29 -13.00 -39.90
C PRO A 130 18.00 -12.15 -39.76
N LEU A 131 16.82 -12.74 -39.97
CA LEU A 131 15.53 -12.04 -39.97
C LEU A 131 14.58 -12.46 -38.84
N ASN A 132 15.07 -13.15 -37.80
CA ASN A 132 14.30 -13.40 -36.57
C ASN A 132 14.74 -12.51 -35.40
N HIS A 133 15.90 -11.86 -35.51
CA HIS A 133 16.46 -11.06 -34.41
C HIS A 133 15.72 -9.72 -34.22
N VAL A 134 15.38 -9.03 -35.32
CA VAL A 134 14.69 -7.72 -35.29
C VAL A 134 13.26 -7.80 -34.75
N MET A 135 12.55 -8.92 -34.95
CA MET A 135 11.22 -9.13 -34.37
C MET A 135 11.31 -9.38 -32.85
N GLN A 136 12.28 -10.20 -32.40
CA GLN A 136 12.52 -10.47 -30.98
C GLN A 136 12.93 -9.21 -30.20
N ASP A 137 13.75 -8.34 -30.81
CA ASP A 137 14.18 -7.09 -30.16
C ASP A 137 13.00 -6.15 -29.91
N LYS A 138 12.05 -6.04 -30.85
CA LYS A 138 10.83 -5.23 -30.69
C LYS A 138 9.90 -5.78 -29.61
N GLU A 139 9.77 -7.10 -29.50
CA GLU A 139 8.97 -7.74 -28.46
C GLU A 139 9.59 -7.56 -27.07
N HIS A 140 10.92 -7.66 -26.96
CA HIS A 140 11.65 -7.40 -25.72
C HIS A 140 11.56 -5.94 -25.29
N GLU A 141 11.67 -4.99 -26.23
CA GLU A 141 11.52 -3.57 -25.93
C GLU A 141 10.10 -3.24 -25.43
N GLN A 142 9.06 -3.82 -26.05
CA GLN A 142 7.68 -3.69 -25.56
C GLN A 142 7.48 -4.30 -24.17
N LYS A 143 8.10 -5.46 -23.90
CA LYS A 143 8.05 -6.09 -22.59
C LYS A 143 8.72 -5.23 -21.52
N VAL A 144 9.86 -4.62 -21.83
CA VAL A 144 10.54 -3.68 -20.92
C VAL A 144 9.64 -2.47 -20.63
N ARG A 145 9.05 -1.83 -21.66
CA ARG A 145 8.14 -0.70 -21.44
C ARG A 145 6.94 -1.05 -20.55
N ARG A 146 6.31 -2.21 -20.78
CA ARG A 146 5.21 -2.68 -19.90
C ARG A 146 5.67 -2.87 -18.45
N LEU A 147 6.83 -3.48 -18.24
CA LEU A 147 7.38 -3.67 -16.89
C LEU A 147 7.73 -2.33 -16.21
N GLU A 148 8.16 -1.33 -16.98
CA GLU A 148 8.39 0.04 -16.47
C GLU A 148 7.08 0.70 -16.03
N GLU A 149 6.03 0.61 -16.85
CA GLU A 149 4.69 1.11 -16.53
C GLU A 149 4.12 0.43 -15.29
N GLU A 150 4.21 -0.90 -15.19
CA GLU A 150 3.76 -1.67 -14.03
C GLU A 150 4.54 -1.28 -12.76
N HIS A 151 5.87 -1.19 -12.83
CA HIS A 151 6.69 -0.77 -11.70
C HIS A 151 6.33 0.66 -11.24
N MET A 152 6.13 1.59 -12.17
CA MET A 152 5.69 2.95 -11.85
C MET A 152 4.31 2.95 -11.18
N GLN A 153 3.35 2.20 -11.71
CA GLN A 153 1.99 2.11 -11.16
C GLN A 153 2.00 1.51 -9.75
N LEU A 154 2.78 0.45 -9.52
CA LEU A 154 2.98 -0.14 -8.20
C LEU A 154 3.62 0.84 -7.22
N GLY A 155 4.58 1.66 -7.68
CA GLY A 155 5.17 2.74 -6.89
C GLY A 155 4.15 3.80 -6.45
N ILE A 156 3.29 4.25 -7.36
CA ILE A 156 2.18 5.18 -7.07
C ILE A 156 1.22 4.55 -6.04
N ASN A 157 0.85 3.29 -6.24
CA ASN A 157 -0.02 2.56 -5.32
C ASN A 157 0.58 2.47 -3.91
N LEU A 158 1.86 2.10 -3.81
CA LEU A 158 2.57 2.02 -2.53
C LEU A 158 2.58 3.37 -1.81
N SER A 159 2.86 4.46 -2.52
CA SER A 159 2.84 5.83 -1.97
C SER A 159 1.45 6.20 -1.43
N ASN A 160 0.39 5.88 -2.16
CA ASN A 160 -0.99 6.12 -1.72
C ASN A 160 -1.37 5.30 -0.48
N ILE A 161 -0.92 4.05 -0.39
CA ILE A 161 -1.17 3.18 0.78
C ILE A 161 -0.42 3.73 2.01
N LEU A 162 0.84 4.14 1.84
CA LEU A 162 1.63 4.76 2.91
C LEU A 162 0.98 6.03 3.45
N ARG A 163 0.47 6.89 2.55
CA ARG A 163 -0.28 8.09 2.95
C ARG A 163 -1.53 7.73 3.77
N LYS A 164 -2.35 6.78 3.29
CA LYS A 164 -3.55 6.31 4.00
C LYS A 164 -3.21 5.70 5.37
N LYS A 165 -2.08 5.00 5.49
CA LYS A 165 -1.59 4.47 6.78
C LYS A 165 -1.23 5.61 7.73
N ALA A 166 -0.47 6.60 7.27
CA ALA A 166 -0.08 7.74 8.09
C ALA A 166 -1.30 8.54 8.56
N GLU A 167 -2.29 8.77 7.68
CA GLU A 167 -3.55 9.41 8.05
C GLU A 167 -4.33 8.61 9.10
N ALA A 168 -4.42 7.29 8.94
CA ALA A 168 -5.07 6.42 9.92
C ALA A 168 -4.36 6.45 11.28
N GLU A 169 -3.03 6.42 11.31
CA GLU A 169 -2.24 6.52 12.55
C GLU A 169 -2.41 7.88 13.24
N ALA A 170 -2.41 8.97 12.47
CA ALA A 170 -2.68 10.31 12.99
C ALA A 170 -4.10 10.42 13.56
N ASN A 171 -5.10 9.87 12.87
CA ASN A 171 -6.49 9.88 13.33
C ASN A 171 -6.68 9.03 14.59
N LYS A 172 -6.03 7.86 14.68
CA LYS A 172 -6.02 7.04 15.90
C LYS A 172 -5.49 7.85 17.09
N LYS A 173 -4.40 8.59 16.91
CA LYS A 173 -3.83 9.43 17.97
C LYS A 173 -4.81 10.52 18.39
N LYS A 174 -5.36 11.29 17.44
CA LYS A 174 -6.36 12.34 17.72
C LYS A 174 -7.56 11.82 18.50
N LEU A 175 -8.13 10.67 18.09
CA LEU A 175 -9.25 10.04 18.77
C LEU A 175 -8.87 9.55 20.18
N SER A 176 -7.65 9.04 20.37
CA SER A 176 -7.15 8.66 21.69
C SER A 176 -7.02 9.86 22.63
N ASP A 177 -6.44 10.96 22.15
CA ASP A 177 -6.26 12.19 22.94
C ASP A 177 -7.62 12.77 23.33
N TYR A 178 -8.57 12.77 22.39
CA TYR A 178 -9.95 13.16 22.62
C TYR A 178 -10.63 12.32 23.73
N LEU A 179 -10.55 10.99 23.61
CA LEU A 179 -11.17 10.09 24.59
C LEU A 179 -10.58 10.31 25.99
N MET A 180 -9.29 10.60 26.09
CA MET A 180 -8.63 10.94 27.35
C MET A 180 -9.13 12.27 27.93
N GLN A 181 -9.21 13.32 27.12
CA GLN A 181 -9.73 14.63 27.55
C GLN A 181 -11.20 14.54 27.99
N ALA A 182 -12.03 13.86 27.22
CA ALA A 182 -13.45 13.65 27.54
C ALA A 182 -13.63 12.87 28.84
N LYS A 183 -12.82 11.83 29.10
CA LYS A 183 -12.84 11.09 30.37
C LYS A 183 -12.45 11.97 31.56
N GLN A 184 -11.41 12.79 31.41
CA GLN A 184 -11.00 13.72 32.45
C GLN A 184 -12.12 14.73 32.73
N ARG A 185 -12.72 15.30 31.69
CA ARG A 185 -13.81 16.27 31.82
C ARG A 185 -15.04 15.69 32.51
N ILE A 186 -15.46 14.47 32.16
CA ILE A 186 -16.55 13.77 32.87
C ILE A 186 -16.22 13.65 34.36
N LYS A 187 -15.00 13.22 34.70
CA LYS A 187 -14.57 13.06 36.09
C LYS A 187 -14.65 14.39 36.86
N ASP A 188 -14.22 15.48 36.24
CA ASP A 188 -14.26 16.82 36.85
C ASP A 188 -15.70 17.27 37.09
N ILE A 189 -16.60 17.10 36.11
CA ILE A 189 -18.02 17.43 36.24
C ILE A 189 -18.69 16.55 37.32
N GLU A 190 -18.43 15.25 37.32
CA GLU A 190 -18.98 14.31 38.32
C GLU A 190 -18.47 14.60 39.73
N GLN A 191 -17.22 15.04 39.88
CA GLN A 191 -16.70 15.52 41.15
C GLN A 191 -17.44 16.79 41.58
N LYS A 192 -17.59 17.77 40.68
CA LYS A 192 -18.24 19.03 41.00
C LYS A 192 -19.71 18.85 41.37
N LEU A 193 -20.44 17.96 40.70
CA LEU A 193 -21.84 17.65 41.02
C LEU A 193 -22.04 16.99 42.39
N ARG A 194 -20.99 16.37 42.96
CA ARG A 194 -21.02 15.76 44.30
C ARG A 194 -20.76 16.75 45.44
N GLU A 195 -20.16 17.90 45.14
CA GLU A 195 -19.99 19.02 46.08
C GLU A 195 -21.32 19.76 46.35
#